data_AF-A0A844CZY9-F1
#
_entry.id   AF-A0A844CZY9-F1
#
_cell.length_a   1.000
_cell.length_b   1.000
_cell.length_c   1.000
_cell.angle_alpha   90.00
_cell.angle_beta   90.00
_cell.angle_gamma   90.00
#
_symmetry.space_group_name_H-M   'P 1'
#
loop_
_entity.id
_entity.type
_entity.pdbx_description
1 polymer ?
#
loop_
_entity_poly.entity_id
_entity_poly.type
_entity_poly.pdbx_seq_one_letter_code
_entity_poly.pdbx_strand_id
1 'polypeptide(L)'
;MRFLAPFLVGIMICVTAPVQADDPPPFPEFTFKMGKPPEKGTKKRITVQIESEVEQAPQAANDAQSPVATPALAKYAWFWTQVSPKRSVDGAERLGLAMQALGEGPDGAKVRSPRLQTVQDIARTHGAQILQATIGSRVSPALALAVISVESGGKPAVVSQKGAQGLMQLMPDTAERFGVNDSLSPAENIKGGVAYLDWLMKEFGNDPVLALAGYNAGENAVKSHEGVPPFAETRDYVPKVLAAYEVARSLCKTPPVLSTDACALNIAMK
;
A
#
# COMPACT_ATOMS: atom_id res chain seq x y z
N MET A 1 55.40 -43.15 -33.78
CA MET A 1 55.72 -43.22 -32.34
C MET A 1 54.61 -42.51 -31.58
N ARG A 2 53.91 -43.24 -30.70
CA ARG A 2 52.75 -42.76 -29.94
C ARG A 2 53.21 -41.94 -28.73
N PHE A 3 52.70 -40.73 -28.56
CA PHE A 3 52.86 -39.95 -27.33
C PHE A 3 51.74 -40.32 -26.35
N LEU A 4 52.11 -40.91 -25.21
CA LEU A 4 51.25 -41.11 -24.04
C LEU A 4 51.56 -39.99 -23.04
N ALA A 5 50.58 -39.14 -22.75
CA ALA A 5 50.62 -38.21 -21.63
C ALA A 5 49.95 -38.87 -20.41
N PRO A 6 50.52 -38.77 -19.19
CA PRO A 6 49.88 -39.29 -18.00
C PRO A 6 48.84 -38.29 -17.48
N PHE A 7 47.61 -38.74 -17.31
CA PHE A 7 46.56 -38.02 -16.59
C PHE A 7 46.84 -38.17 -15.08
N LEU A 8 47.25 -37.08 -14.43
CA LEU A 8 47.34 -36.98 -12.97
C LEU A 8 45.95 -36.59 -12.44
N VAL A 9 45.25 -37.56 -11.85
CA VAL A 9 44.00 -37.34 -11.10
C VAL A 9 44.39 -36.75 -9.73
N GLY A 10 44.23 -35.44 -9.58
CA GLY A 10 44.34 -34.76 -8.29
C GLY A 10 43.09 -35.02 -7.45
N ILE A 11 43.23 -35.82 -6.39
CA ILE A 11 42.20 -35.97 -5.36
C ILE A 11 42.23 -34.69 -4.51
N MET A 12 41.22 -33.84 -4.70
CA MET A 12 41.02 -32.65 -3.88
C MET A 12 40.31 -33.05 -2.58
N ILE A 13 41.08 -33.13 -1.50
CA ILE A 13 40.55 -33.34 -0.14
C ILE A 13 40.05 -32.00 0.37
N CYS A 14 38.73 -31.80 0.38
CA CYS A 14 38.09 -30.69 1.08
C CYS A 14 38.24 -30.88 2.60
N VAL A 15 39.15 -30.15 3.22
CA VAL A 15 39.21 -30.01 4.68
C VAL A 15 38.15 -28.98 5.08
N THR A 16 37.04 -29.44 5.65
CA THR A 16 36.06 -28.57 6.29
C THR A 16 36.59 -28.18 7.67
N ALA A 17 37.08 -26.95 7.81
CA ALA A 17 37.29 -26.35 9.12
C ALA A 17 35.94 -25.82 9.66
N PRO A 18 35.63 -26.01 10.96
CA PRO A 18 34.47 -25.37 11.54
C PRO A 18 34.71 -23.85 11.58
N VAL A 19 33.81 -23.08 10.99
CA VAL A 19 33.72 -21.64 11.23
C VAL A 19 33.14 -21.46 12.63
N GLN A 20 33.95 -21.05 13.61
CA GLN A 20 33.42 -20.46 14.83
C GLN A 20 32.89 -19.07 14.47
N ALA A 21 31.58 -18.89 14.56
CA ALA A 21 31.00 -17.57 14.64
C ALA A 21 31.23 -17.06 16.07
N ASP A 22 32.00 -15.98 16.22
CA ASP A 22 32.09 -15.28 17.49
C ASP A 22 30.73 -14.67 17.82
N ASP A 23 30.36 -14.72 19.10
CA ASP A 23 29.13 -14.10 19.59
C ASP A 23 29.15 -12.59 19.30
N PRO A 24 28.00 -11.98 18.93
CA PRO A 24 27.93 -10.54 18.74
C PRO A 24 28.34 -9.82 20.03
N PRO A 25 29.01 -8.66 19.93
CA PRO A 25 29.47 -7.93 21.10
C PRO A 25 28.25 -7.59 22.00
N PRO A 26 28.40 -7.70 23.34
CA PRO A 26 27.33 -7.38 24.27
C PRO A 26 26.91 -5.91 24.11
N PHE A 27 25.64 -5.63 24.36
CA PHE A 27 25.11 -4.27 24.35
C PHE A 27 25.92 -3.37 25.31
N PRO A 28 26.14 -2.08 24.96
CA PRO A 28 26.80 -1.15 25.86
C PRO A 28 26.01 -1.01 27.17
N GLU A 29 26.71 -0.97 28.30
CA GLU A 29 26.07 -0.83 29.61
C GLU A 29 25.29 0.49 29.72
N PHE A 30 24.02 0.37 30.15
CA PHE A 30 23.16 1.51 30.46
C PHE A 30 23.44 1.99 31.87
N THR A 31 23.99 3.20 32.03
CA THR A 31 24.14 3.83 33.36
C THR A 31 23.02 4.84 33.60
N PHE A 32 22.14 4.57 34.57
CA PHE A 32 21.15 5.54 35.02
C PHE A 32 21.84 6.63 35.83
N LYS A 33 21.85 7.87 35.33
CA LYS A 33 22.22 9.03 36.15
C LYS A 33 21.05 9.38 37.07
N MET A 34 21.03 8.82 38.27
CA MET A 34 20.18 9.32 39.35
C MET A 34 20.75 10.64 39.87
N GLY A 35 20.01 11.74 39.68
CA GLY A 35 20.31 13.00 40.34
C GLY A 35 20.12 12.87 41.86
N LYS A 36 20.96 13.55 42.64
CA LYS A 36 20.80 13.61 44.10
C LYS A 36 19.45 14.22 44.46
N PRO A 37 18.71 13.67 45.44
CA PRO A 37 17.51 14.31 45.98
C PRO A 37 17.85 15.70 46.56
N PRO A 38 16.95 16.68 46.45
CA PRO A 38 17.18 18.02 46.99
C PRO A 38 17.35 17.99 48.52
N GLU A 39 18.24 18.85 49.02
CA GLU A 39 18.60 18.92 50.44
C GLU A 39 17.43 19.33 51.34
N LYS A 40 17.47 18.83 52.58
CA LYS A 40 16.45 19.02 53.61
C LYS A 40 16.34 20.52 53.96
N GLY A 41 15.34 21.19 53.39
CA GLY A 41 15.05 22.61 53.69
C GLY A 41 14.59 23.46 52.51
N THR A 42 14.63 22.95 51.27
CA THR A 42 14.13 23.70 50.10
C THR A 42 12.60 23.79 50.12
N LYS A 43 12.05 25.02 50.21
CA LYS A 43 10.61 25.26 50.30
C LYS A 43 9.90 24.94 48.98
N LYS A 44 8.91 24.04 49.04
CA LYS A 44 7.98 23.71 47.95
C LYS A 44 7.04 24.89 47.69
N ARG A 45 6.93 25.37 46.44
CA ARG A 45 5.88 26.30 46.01
C ARG A 45 4.68 25.52 45.48
N ILE A 46 4.00 24.80 46.36
CA ILE A 46 2.64 24.33 46.13
C ILE A 46 1.93 24.45 47.47
N THR A 47 1.17 25.53 47.63
CA THR A 47 0.25 25.68 48.76
C THR A 47 -0.93 24.75 48.49
N VAL A 48 -0.94 23.60 49.16
CA VAL A 48 -2.12 22.74 49.25
C VAL A 48 -2.92 23.25 50.45
N GLN A 49 -4.10 23.82 50.20
CA GLN A 49 -5.16 23.88 51.19
C GLN A 49 -6.24 22.88 50.76
N ILE A 50 -6.52 21.92 51.64
CA ILE A 50 -7.64 20.98 51.52
C ILE A 50 -8.73 21.53 52.42
N GLU A 51 -9.80 22.02 51.82
CA GLU A 51 -11.12 22.00 52.45
C GLU A 51 -12.02 21.13 51.59
N SER A 52 -12.60 20.13 52.24
CA SER A 52 -13.51 19.13 51.72
C SER A 52 -14.93 19.63 51.91
N GLU A 53 -15.59 20.04 50.82
CA GLU A 53 -17.05 19.99 50.70
C GLU A 53 -17.45 20.03 49.20
N VAL A 54 -18.49 19.28 48.85
CA VAL A 54 -18.91 18.96 47.49
C VAL A 54 -19.60 20.17 46.85
N GLU A 55 -19.04 20.71 45.77
CA GLU A 55 -19.75 21.65 44.90
C GLU A 55 -19.38 21.43 43.43
N GLN A 56 -20.40 21.26 42.59
CA GLN A 56 -20.30 20.95 41.16
C GLN A 56 -19.45 22.00 40.42
N ALA A 57 -18.46 21.52 39.66
CA ALA A 57 -17.62 22.39 38.85
C ALA A 57 -18.45 23.14 37.78
N PRO A 58 -18.25 24.45 37.59
CA PRO A 58 -18.87 25.19 36.50
C PRO A 58 -18.29 24.73 35.15
N GLN A 59 -19.17 24.48 34.19
CA GLN A 59 -18.84 24.27 32.78
C GLN A 59 -17.94 25.41 32.27
N ALA A 60 -16.66 25.10 32.11
CA ALA A 60 -15.71 25.98 31.43
C ALA A 60 -15.86 25.80 29.91
N ALA A 61 -16.51 26.81 29.32
CA ALA A 61 -16.29 27.37 27.99
C ALA A 61 -15.94 26.40 26.84
N ASN A 62 -16.98 26.12 26.04
CA ASN A 62 -16.97 25.93 24.59
C ASN A 62 -15.63 26.16 23.87
N ASP A 63 -14.76 25.15 23.85
CA ASP A 63 -13.88 24.93 22.72
C ASP A 63 -14.75 24.39 21.59
N ALA A 64 -14.84 25.20 20.53
CA ALA A 64 -15.64 24.95 19.36
C ALA A 64 -15.49 23.49 18.91
N GLN A 65 -16.59 22.74 19.01
CA GLN A 65 -16.83 21.63 18.10
C GLN A 65 -16.67 22.21 16.70
N SER A 66 -15.50 21.95 16.09
CA SER A 66 -15.44 21.88 14.64
C SER A 66 -16.62 21.00 14.25
N PRO A 67 -17.55 21.48 13.41
CA PRO A 67 -18.71 20.69 13.07
C PRO A 67 -18.17 19.36 12.57
N VAL A 68 -18.65 18.25 13.16
CA VAL A 68 -18.44 16.92 12.59
C VAL A 68 -18.96 17.05 11.17
N ALA A 69 -18.05 17.23 10.22
CA ALA A 69 -18.43 17.45 8.84
C ALA A 69 -19.27 16.24 8.46
N THR A 70 -20.51 16.45 8.04
CA THR A 70 -21.30 15.41 7.39
C THR A 70 -20.38 14.80 6.34
N PRO A 71 -20.08 13.48 6.39
CA PRO A 71 -19.16 12.89 5.44
C PRO A 71 -19.64 13.24 4.05
N ALA A 72 -18.81 13.94 3.26
CA ALA A 72 -19.14 14.22 1.88
C ALA A 72 -19.52 12.88 1.22
N LEU A 73 -20.60 12.87 0.44
CA LEU A 73 -21.00 11.64 -0.24
C LEU A 73 -20.02 11.36 -1.38
N ALA A 74 -19.61 10.11 -1.51
CA ALA A 74 -18.79 9.65 -2.63
C ALA A 74 -19.53 9.88 -3.95
N LYS A 75 -18.84 10.33 -5.00
CA LYS A 75 -19.40 10.48 -6.34
C LYS A 75 -19.98 9.16 -6.86
N TYR A 76 -19.34 8.06 -6.53
CA TYR A 76 -19.74 6.70 -6.89
C TYR A 76 -20.45 6.00 -5.73
N ALA A 77 -21.19 6.73 -4.87
CA ALA A 77 -21.95 6.10 -3.78
C ALA A 77 -22.91 4.99 -4.27
N TRP A 78 -23.47 5.14 -5.47
CA TRP A 78 -24.34 4.16 -6.11
C TRP A 78 -23.64 2.83 -6.43
N PHE A 79 -22.32 2.79 -6.58
CA PHE A 79 -21.58 1.54 -6.79
C PHE A 79 -21.68 0.62 -5.57
N TRP A 80 -21.66 1.22 -4.38
CA TRP A 80 -21.70 0.50 -3.10
C TRP A 80 -23.10 0.02 -2.69
N THR A 81 -24.14 0.32 -3.47
CA THR A 81 -25.45 -0.32 -3.29
C THR A 81 -25.51 -1.70 -3.95
N GLN A 82 -24.62 -1.97 -4.90
CA GLN A 82 -24.53 -3.22 -5.64
C GLN A 82 -23.38 -4.10 -5.13
N VAL A 83 -22.29 -3.46 -4.67
CA VAL A 83 -21.09 -4.13 -4.19
C VAL A 83 -20.99 -3.97 -2.68
N SER A 84 -21.00 -5.08 -1.95
CA SER A 84 -20.82 -5.06 -0.50
C SER A 84 -19.44 -4.51 -0.12
N PRO A 85 -19.35 -3.51 0.78
CA PRO A 85 -18.07 -3.05 1.31
C PRO A 85 -17.52 -4.00 2.37
N LYS A 86 -18.32 -4.92 2.91
CA LYS A 86 -17.97 -5.75 4.06
C LYS A 86 -16.97 -6.84 3.70
N ARG A 87 -16.00 -7.07 4.58
CA ARG A 87 -14.95 -8.09 4.45
C ARG A 87 -15.47 -9.53 4.43
N SER A 88 -16.67 -9.78 4.94
CA SER A 88 -17.26 -11.12 5.05
C SER A 88 -17.64 -11.76 3.71
N VAL A 89 -17.59 -11.01 2.60
CA VAL A 89 -17.91 -11.50 1.25
C VAL A 89 -16.65 -12.12 0.61
N ASP A 90 -16.80 -13.19 -0.17
CA ASP A 90 -15.67 -13.75 -0.92
C ASP A 90 -15.05 -12.72 -1.89
N GLY A 91 -13.72 -12.67 -1.95
CA GLY A 91 -13.00 -11.66 -2.72
C GLY A 91 -13.14 -11.83 -4.24
N ALA A 92 -13.21 -13.07 -4.73
CA ALA A 92 -13.37 -13.35 -6.16
C ALA A 92 -14.80 -13.05 -6.62
N GLU A 93 -15.80 -13.44 -5.83
CA GLU A 93 -17.21 -13.07 -6.04
C GLU A 93 -17.37 -11.54 -6.06
N ARG A 94 -16.80 -10.86 -5.07
CA ARG A 94 -16.88 -9.40 -4.98
C ARG A 94 -16.23 -8.71 -6.17
N LEU A 95 -15.09 -9.22 -6.67
CA LEU A 95 -14.46 -8.66 -7.88
C LEU A 95 -15.39 -8.79 -9.09
N GLY A 96 -16.02 -9.95 -9.29
CA GLY A 96 -16.96 -10.15 -10.40
C GLY A 96 -18.11 -9.14 -10.38
N LEU A 97 -18.78 -9.02 -9.23
CA LEU A 97 -19.85 -8.04 -9.02
C LEU A 97 -19.36 -6.60 -9.18
N ALA A 98 -18.17 -6.30 -8.67
CA ALA A 98 -17.58 -4.97 -8.78
C ALA A 98 -17.29 -4.56 -10.22
N MET A 99 -16.77 -5.47 -11.04
CA MET A 99 -16.52 -5.20 -12.47
C MET A 99 -17.84 -4.96 -13.23
N GLN A 100 -18.89 -5.73 -12.93
CA GLN A 100 -20.21 -5.53 -13.53
C GLN A 100 -20.80 -4.17 -13.14
N ALA A 101 -20.74 -3.81 -11.85
CA ALA A 101 -21.31 -2.59 -11.33
C ALA A 101 -20.71 -1.31 -11.93
N LEU A 102 -19.51 -1.32 -12.51
CA LEU A 102 -18.87 -0.13 -13.09
C LEU A 102 -19.72 0.58 -14.16
N GLY A 103 -20.57 -0.17 -14.87
CA GLY A 103 -21.43 0.32 -15.95
C GLY A 103 -22.90 0.48 -15.59
N GLU A 104 -23.31 0.14 -14.37
CA GLU A 104 -24.72 0.00 -13.96
C GLU A 104 -25.16 1.16 -13.03
N GLY A 105 -24.65 2.36 -13.27
CA GLY A 105 -25.05 3.54 -12.51
C GLY A 105 -26.45 4.04 -12.87
N PRO A 106 -27.09 4.81 -11.97
CA PRO A 106 -28.40 5.42 -12.22
C PRO A 106 -28.35 6.33 -13.45
N ASP A 107 -29.45 6.39 -14.19
CA ASP A 107 -29.59 7.20 -15.41
C ASP A 107 -28.51 6.92 -16.48
N GLY A 108 -27.96 5.70 -16.50
CA GLY A 108 -26.89 5.30 -17.43
C GLY A 108 -25.51 5.82 -17.04
N ALA A 109 -25.34 6.33 -15.81
CA ALA A 109 -24.05 6.74 -15.29
C ALA A 109 -23.05 5.58 -15.26
N LYS A 110 -21.77 5.88 -15.49
CA LYS A 110 -20.67 4.91 -15.46
C LYS A 110 -19.50 5.47 -14.66
N VAL A 111 -18.71 4.57 -14.08
CA VAL A 111 -17.43 4.95 -13.50
C VAL A 111 -16.50 5.43 -14.61
N ARG A 112 -15.83 6.55 -14.40
CA ARG A 112 -14.95 7.14 -15.42
C ARG A 112 -13.65 6.33 -15.45
N SER A 113 -13.32 5.77 -16.61
CA SER A 113 -12.05 5.10 -16.88
C SER A 113 -11.01 6.06 -17.50
N PRO A 114 -9.71 5.77 -17.36
CA PRO A 114 -8.66 6.44 -18.13
C PRO A 114 -8.82 6.13 -19.63
N ARG A 115 -8.29 7.03 -20.48
CA ARG A 115 -8.26 6.78 -21.93
C ARG A 115 -7.33 5.62 -22.23
N LEU A 116 -7.70 4.77 -23.19
CA LEU A 116 -6.86 3.65 -23.64
C LEU A 116 -5.43 4.10 -23.98
N GLN A 117 -5.29 5.20 -24.74
CA GLN A 117 -3.98 5.75 -25.11
C GLN A 117 -3.11 6.06 -23.87
N THR A 118 -3.71 6.64 -22.83
CA THR A 118 -2.98 6.94 -21.58
C THR A 118 -2.44 5.65 -20.96
N VAL A 119 -3.26 4.61 -20.86
CA VAL A 119 -2.82 3.33 -20.27
C VAL A 119 -1.76 2.64 -21.14
N GLN A 120 -1.87 2.74 -22.47
CA GLN A 120 -0.86 2.24 -23.41
C GLN A 120 0.47 2.97 -23.29
N ASP A 121 0.46 4.30 -23.12
CA ASP A 121 1.68 5.09 -22.97
C ASP A 121 2.41 4.77 -21.66
N ILE A 122 1.66 4.57 -20.56
CA ILE A 122 2.23 4.09 -19.30
C ILE A 122 2.85 2.70 -19.49
N ALA A 123 2.13 1.77 -20.15
CA ALA A 123 2.63 0.42 -20.40
C ALA A 123 3.89 0.41 -21.28
N ARG A 124 3.96 1.28 -22.29
CA ARG A 124 5.16 1.44 -23.13
C ARG A 124 6.36 1.98 -22.34
N THR A 125 6.11 2.96 -21.47
CA THR A 125 7.18 3.67 -20.75
C THR A 125 7.69 2.89 -19.53
N HIS A 126 6.78 2.22 -18.80
CA HIS A 126 7.06 1.60 -17.50
C HIS A 126 6.78 0.08 -17.47
N GLY A 127 6.34 -0.51 -18.57
CA GLY A 127 5.90 -1.91 -18.60
C GLY A 127 6.98 -2.91 -18.19
N ALA A 128 8.25 -2.66 -18.52
CA ALA A 128 9.35 -3.52 -18.11
C ALA A 128 9.51 -3.54 -16.57
N GLN A 129 9.47 -2.36 -15.93
CA GLN A 129 9.55 -2.23 -14.48
C GLN A 129 8.32 -2.81 -13.78
N ILE A 130 7.12 -2.63 -14.35
CA ILE A 130 5.88 -3.23 -13.84
C ILE A 130 5.95 -4.76 -13.90
N LEU A 131 6.36 -5.32 -15.05
CA LEU A 131 6.52 -6.76 -15.20
C LEU A 131 7.56 -7.30 -14.21
N GLN A 132 8.71 -6.64 -14.08
CA GLN A 132 9.75 -7.07 -13.15
C GLN A 132 9.29 -7.03 -11.69
N ALA A 133 8.61 -5.97 -11.27
CA ALA A 133 8.15 -5.79 -9.89
C ALA A 133 7.04 -6.77 -9.49
N THR A 134 6.28 -7.29 -10.45
CA THR A 134 5.16 -8.22 -10.21
C THR A 134 5.56 -9.69 -10.26
N ILE A 135 6.81 -10.02 -10.61
CA ILE A 135 7.29 -11.41 -10.59
C ILE A 135 7.21 -11.98 -9.17
N GLY A 136 6.50 -13.11 -9.03
CA GLY A 136 6.37 -13.81 -7.76
C GLY A 136 5.43 -13.14 -6.74
N SER A 137 4.75 -12.06 -7.13
CA SER A 137 3.73 -11.41 -6.31
C SER A 137 2.32 -11.88 -6.66
N ARG A 138 1.34 -11.52 -5.84
CA ARG A 138 -0.10 -11.73 -6.08
C ARG A 138 -0.75 -10.53 -6.79
N VAL A 139 0.07 -9.68 -7.41
CA VAL A 139 -0.37 -8.47 -8.11
C VAL A 139 -0.15 -8.68 -9.59
N SER A 140 -1.23 -8.74 -10.37
CA SER A 140 -1.08 -8.78 -11.83
C SER A 140 -0.44 -7.48 -12.36
N PRO A 141 0.35 -7.55 -13.45
CA PRO A 141 0.83 -6.37 -14.16
C PRO A 141 -0.27 -5.37 -14.54
N ALA A 142 -1.46 -5.87 -14.89
CA ALA A 142 -2.61 -5.03 -15.21
C ALA A 142 -3.13 -4.26 -13.99
N LEU A 143 -3.16 -4.87 -12.80
CA LEU A 143 -3.57 -4.19 -11.57
C LEU A 143 -2.55 -3.10 -11.17
N ALA A 144 -1.26 -3.39 -11.23
CA ALA A 144 -0.22 -2.40 -10.97
C ALA A 144 -0.30 -1.21 -11.96
N LEU A 145 -0.50 -1.50 -13.24
CA LEU A 145 -0.70 -0.50 -14.28
C LEU A 145 -1.94 0.38 -14.02
N ALA A 146 -3.06 -0.23 -13.57
CA ALA A 146 -4.28 0.47 -13.23
C ALA A 146 -4.08 1.45 -12.06
N VAL A 147 -3.37 1.02 -11.00
CA VAL A 147 -3.02 1.87 -9.86
C VAL A 147 -2.17 3.05 -10.33
N ILE A 148 -1.10 2.84 -11.10
CA ILE A 148 -0.26 3.92 -11.64
C ILE A 148 -1.08 4.93 -12.46
N SER A 149 -2.03 4.42 -13.27
CA SER A 149 -2.90 5.28 -14.09
C SER A 149 -3.80 6.18 -13.26
N VAL A 150 -4.25 5.74 -12.08
CA VAL A 150 -5.12 6.53 -11.20
C VAL A 150 -4.32 7.46 -10.29
N GLU A 151 -3.18 6.99 -9.78
CA GLU A 151 -2.36 7.72 -8.81
C GLU A 151 -1.64 8.91 -9.44
N SER A 152 -0.93 8.70 -10.56
CA SER A 152 -0.09 9.72 -11.18
C SER A 152 -0.42 10.00 -12.64
N GLY A 153 -1.22 9.13 -13.27
CA GLY A 153 -1.40 9.12 -14.72
C GLY A 153 -0.10 8.83 -15.46
N GLY A 154 0.84 8.12 -14.84
CA GLY A 154 2.16 7.79 -15.42
C GLY A 154 3.23 8.84 -15.23
N LYS A 155 3.03 9.83 -14.36
CA LYS A 155 3.98 10.93 -14.15
C LYS A 155 4.89 10.61 -12.95
N PRO A 156 6.20 10.39 -13.14
CA PRO A 156 7.07 9.90 -12.07
C PRO A 156 7.47 10.95 -11.04
N ALA A 157 7.33 12.24 -11.34
CA ALA A 157 7.73 13.35 -10.46
C ALA A 157 6.54 14.03 -9.75
N VAL A 158 5.42 13.31 -9.57
CA VAL A 158 4.22 13.87 -8.91
C VAL A 158 4.37 13.79 -7.39
N VAL A 159 4.08 14.89 -6.71
CA VAL A 159 3.95 14.97 -5.26
C VAL A 159 2.56 15.52 -4.93
N SER A 160 1.77 14.77 -4.16
CA SER A 160 0.46 15.24 -3.71
C SER A 160 0.57 16.27 -2.58
N GLN A 161 -0.51 16.97 -2.29
CA GLN A 161 -0.59 17.89 -1.14
C GLN A 161 -0.35 17.20 0.21
N LYS A 162 -0.68 15.91 0.31
CA LYS A 162 -0.46 15.09 1.52
C LYS A 162 0.96 14.50 1.58
N GLY A 163 1.78 14.71 0.55
CA GLY A 163 3.18 14.24 0.52
C GLY A 163 3.38 12.87 -0.12
N ALA A 164 2.35 12.27 -0.72
CA ALA A 164 2.49 11.05 -1.51
C ALA A 164 3.31 11.30 -2.79
N GLN A 165 4.20 10.39 -3.17
CA GLN A 165 5.24 10.63 -4.18
C GLN A 165 5.30 9.55 -5.26
N GLY A 166 5.62 9.99 -6.47
CA GLY A 166 5.98 9.12 -7.58
C GLY A 166 4.80 8.49 -8.32
N LEU A 167 5.11 7.47 -9.12
CA LEU A 167 4.16 6.81 -10.02
C LEU A 167 2.96 6.17 -9.30
N MET A 168 3.22 5.54 -8.16
CA MET A 168 2.25 4.83 -7.34
C MET A 168 1.88 5.61 -6.06
N GLN A 169 2.27 6.90 -5.98
CA GLN A 169 1.93 7.82 -4.89
C GLN A 169 2.13 7.20 -3.49
N LEU A 170 3.36 6.81 -3.20
CA LEU A 170 3.71 6.28 -1.88
C LEU A 170 3.85 7.42 -0.88
N MET A 171 3.21 7.28 0.28
CA MET A 171 3.53 8.12 1.43
C MET A 171 4.96 7.84 1.91
N PRO A 172 5.69 8.81 2.48
CA PRO A 172 7.07 8.62 2.93
C PRO A 172 7.25 7.40 3.85
N ASP A 173 6.40 7.24 4.85
CA ASP A 173 6.45 6.09 5.79
C ASP A 173 6.22 4.75 5.08
N THR A 174 5.35 4.73 4.06
CA THR A 174 5.12 3.54 3.22
C THR A 174 6.34 3.26 2.35
N ALA A 175 6.94 4.28 1.74
CA ALA A 175 8.15 4.16 0.94
C ALA A 175 9.29 3.56 1.77
N GLU A 176 9.52 4.07 2.98
CA GLU A 176 10.50 3.55 3.93
C GLU A 176 10.22 2.08 4.29
N ARG A 177 8.97 1.77 4.70
CA ARG A 177 8.56 0.41 5.07
C ARG A 177 8.80 -0.62 3.96
N PHE A 178 8.70 -0.21 2.70
CA PHE A 178 8.87 -1.08 1.54
C PHE A 178 10.19 -0.86 0.79
N GLY A 179 11.18 -0.23 1.45
CA GLY A 179 12.57 -0.17 0.99
C GLY A 179 12.78 0.70 -0.26
N VAL A 180 12.02 1.78 -0.39
CA VAL A 180 12.16 2.80 -1.44
C VAL A 180 13.01 3.94 -0.89
N ASN A 181 14.19 4.16 -1.45
CA ASN A 181 15.08 5.24 -1.06
C ASN A 181 14.76 6.53 -1.82
N ASP A 182 14.49 6.40 -3.12
CA ASP A 182 14.04 7.50 -3.98
C ASP A 182 12.63 7.23 -4.52
N SER A 183 11.63 7.89 -3.93
CA SER A 183 10.23 7.75 -4.35
C SER A 183 9.93 8.39 -5.72
N LEU A 184 10.82 9.23 -6.27
CA LEU A 184 10.68 9.80 -7.60
C LEU A 184 11.39 8.97 -8.68
N SER A 185 12.21 8.00 -8.29
CA SER A 185 12.75 6.97 -9.19
C SER A 185 11.62 6.02 -9.63
N PRO A 186 11.30 5.93 -10.94
CA PRO A 186 10.24 5.04 -11.42
C PRO A 186 10.43 3.58 -10.99
N ALA A 187 11.66 3.08 -11.02
CA ALA A 187 11.96 1.69 -10.72
C ALA A 187 11.76 1.37 -9.23
N GLU A 188 12.26 2.24 -8.35
CA GLU A 188 12.09 2.05 -6.90
C GLU A 188 10.63 2.23 -6.49
N ASN A 189 9.97 3.27 -6.99
CA ASN A 189 8.57 3.55 -6.66
C ASN A 189 7.63 2.42 -7.10
N ILE A 190 7.79 1.89 -8.33
CA ILE A 190 6.99 0.74 -8.80
C ILE A 190 7.28 -0.49 -7.95
N LYS A 191 8.56 -0.78 -7.65
CA LYS A 191 8.94 -1.94 -6.82
C LYS A 191 8.29 -1.85 -5.43
N GLY A 192 8.40 -0.71 -4.77
CA GLY A 192 7.83 -0.50 -3.43
C GLY A 192 6.30 -0.52 -3.44
N GLY A 193 5.66 0.12 -4.43
CA GLY A 193 4.21 0.13 -4.54
C GLY A 193 3.62 -1.23 -4.86
N VAL A 194 4.26 -2.03 -5.71
CA VAL A 194 3.86 -3.43 -5.95
C VAL A 194 4.09 -4.27 -4.69
N ALA A 195 5.18 -4.09 -3.96
CA ALA A 195 5.42 -4.79 -2.69
C ALA A 195 4.36 -4.44 -1.62
N TYR A 196 3.96 -3.16 -1.54
CA TYR A 196 2.89 -2.73 -0.65
C TYR A 196 1.54 -3.34 -1.04
N LEU A 197 1.18 -3.27 -2.33
CA LEU A 197 -0.06 -3.85 -2.83
C LEU A 197 -0.08 -5.38 -2.67
N ASP A 198 1.05 -6.04 -2.88
CA ASP A 198 1.22 -7.46 -2.59
C ASP A 198 0.99 -7.74 -1.10
N TRP A 199 1.59 -6.98 -0.19
CA TRP A 199 1.33 -7.14 1.24
C TRP A 199 -0.16 -7.00 1.59
N LEU A 200 -0.84 -5.99 1.02
CA LEU A 200 -2.29 -5.78 1.20
C LEU A 200 -3.13 -6.93 0.64
N MET A 201 -2.79 -7.42 -0.55
CA MET A 201 -3.46 -8.58 -1.15
C MET A 201 -3.36 -9.81 -0.22
N LYS A 202 -2.26 -9.99 0.53
CA LYS A 202 -2.12 -11.11 1.48
C LYS A 202 -2.98 -10.88 2.72
N GLU A 203 -2.90 -9.67 3.26
CA GLU A 203 -3.66 -9.26 4.44
C GLU A 203 -5.17 -9.44 4.25
N PHE A 204 -5.66 -9.20 3.04
CA PHE A 204 -7.08 -9.26 2.71
C PHE A 204 -7.49 -10.48 1.89
N GLY A 205 -6.72 -11.57 1.94
CA GLY A 205 -7.15 -12.86 1.38
C GLY A 205 -7.31 -12.86 -0.15
N ASN A 206 -6.42 -12.15 -0.84
CA ASN A 206 -6.43 -11.90 -2.29
C ASN A 206 -7.67 -11.14 -2.81
N ASP A 207 -8.34 -10.39 -1.94
CA ASP A 207 -9.44 -9.50 -2.33
C ASP A 207 -8.90 -8.14 -2.84
N PRO A 208 -8.95 -7.86 -4.16
CA PRO A 208 -8.44 -6.61 -4.70
C PRO A 208 -9.27 -5.40 -4.26
N VAL A 209 -10.57 -5.54 -3.95
CA VAL A 209 -11.40 -4.42 -3.50
C VAL A 209 -10.91 -3.91 -2.15
N LEU A 210 -10.61 -4.83 -1.22
CA LEU A 210 -10.06 -4.46 0.09
C LEU A 210 -8.62 -4.02 0.01
N ALA A 211 -7.81 -4.66 -0.84
CA ALA A 211 -6.43 -4.24 -1.05
C ALA A 211 -6.35 -2.81 -1.57
N LEU A 212 -7.17 -2.44 -2.58
CA LEU A 212 -7.25 -1.08 -3.09
C LEU A 212 -7.78 -0.08 -2.05
N ALA A 213 -8.77 -0.49 -1.24
CA ALA A 213 -9.23 0.35 -0.13
C ALA A 213 -8.12 0.60 0.90
N GLY A 214 -7.33 -0.43 1.24
CA GLY A 214 -6.20 -0.32 2.15
C GLY A 214 -5.03 0.47 1.54
N TYR A 215 -4.83 0.39 0.23
CA TYR A 215 -3.82 1.17 -0.47
C TYR A 215 -4.09 2.68 -0.31
N ASN A 216 -5.35 3.10 -0.44
CA ASN A 216 -5.75 4.50 -0.33
C ASN A 216 -5.98 4.98 1.12
N ALA A 217 -6.61 4.16 1.97
CA ALA A 217 -7.03 4.57 3.33
C ALA A 217 -6.12 4.05 4.45
N GLY A 218 -5.15 3.20 4.13
CA GLY A 218 -4.38 2.41 5.09
C GLY A 218 -5.12 1.13 5.51
N GLU A 219 -4.36 0.08 5.78
CA GLU A 219 -4.87 -1.23 6.20
C GLU A 219 -5.71 -1.16 7.47
N ASN A 220 -5.35 -0.28 8.40
CA ASN A 220 -5.99 -0.18 9.71
C ASN A 220 -7.41 0.37 9.57
N ALA A 221 -7.64 1.29 8.62
CA ALA A 221 -8.97 1.77 8.32
C ALA A 221 -9.87 0.64 7.82
N VAL A 222 -9.35 -0.23 6.96
CA VAL A 222 -10.10 -1.39 6.44
C VAL A 222 -10.39 -2.41 7.54
N LYS A 223 -9.41 -2.69 8.41
CA LYS A 223 -9.59 -3.61 9.55
C LYS A 223 -10.63 -3.08 10.53
N SER A 224 -10.53 -1.82 10.95
CA SER A 224 -11.44 -1.22 11.94
C SER A 224 -12.88 -1.08 11.44
N HIS A 225 -13.09 -0.96 10.14
CA HIS A 225 -14.44 -0.89 9.54
C HIS A 225 -14.94 -2.25 9.04
N GLU A 226 -14.18 -3.33 9.26
CA GLU A 226 -14.48 -4.67 8.77
C GLU A 226 -14.79 -4.69 7.25
N GLY A 227 -14.08 -3.87 6.47
CA GLY A 227 -14.42 -3.64 5.07
C GLY A 227 -13.94 -2.28 4.55
N VAL A 228 -14.46 -1.88 3.39
CA VAL A 228 -14.13 -0.58 2.79
C VAL A 228 -14.68 0.56 3.68
N PRO A 229 -13.82 1.45 4.19
CA PRO A 229 -14.24 2.51 5.11
C PRO A 229 -15.22 3.48 4.43
N PRO A 230 -16.08 4.17 5.20
CA PRO A 230 -17.05 5.14 4.69
C PRO A 230 -16.43 6.48 4.27
N PHE A 231 -15.17 6.49 3.83
CA PHE A 231 -14.49 7.69 3.35
C PHE A 231 -14.83 7.90 1.88
N ALA A 232 -15.34 9.09 1.53
CA ALA A 232 -15.70 9.38 0.14
C ALA A 232 -14.54 9.21 -0.83
N GLU A 233 -13.34 9.64 -0.44
CA GLU A 233 -12.11 9.48 -1.24
C GLU A 233 -11.88 8.01 -1.59
N THR A 234 -11.90 7.12 -0.60
CA THR A 234 -11.70 5.68 -0.77
C THR A 234 -12.83 5.01 -1.55
N ARG A 235 -14.08 5.39 -1.26
CA ARG A 235 -15.27 4.89 -1.95
C ARG A 235 -15.33 5.35 -3.41
N ASP A 236 -14.68 6.44 -3.77
CA ASP A 236 -14.49 6.86 -5.15
C ASP A 236 -13.24 6.25 -5.79
N TYR A 237 -12.20 6.01 -5.00
CA TYR A 237 -10.91 5.48 -5.46
C TYR A 237 -11.04 4.06 -6.00
N VAL A 238 -11.63 3.15 -5.21
CA VAL A 238 -11.74 1.74 -5.58
C VAL A 238 -12.41 1.53 -6.95
N PRO A 239 -13.62 2.06 -7.21
CA PRO A 239 -14.25 1.88 -8.53
C PRO A 239 -13.41 2.52 -9.66
N LYS A 240 -12.73 3.66 -9.43
CA LYS A 240 -11.85 4.27 -10.45
C LYS A 240 -10.70 3.33 -10.83
N VAL A 241 -10.06 2.69 -9.85
CA VAL A 241 -8.96 1.75 -10.13
C VAL A 241 -9.49 0.50 -10.82
N LEU A 242 -10.67 -0.02 -10.45
CA LEU A 242 -11.27 -1.15 -11.15
C LEU A 242 -11.65 -0.81 -12.61
N ALA A 243 -12.14 0.40 -12.87
CA ALA A 243 -12.37 0.89 -14.23
C ALA A 243 -11.06 1.06 -15.02
N ALA A 244 -9.98 1.49 -14.38
CA ALA A 244 -8.65 1.48 -14.99
C ALA A 244 -8.12 0.04 -15.23
N TYR A 245 -8.44 -0.89 -14.33
CA TYR A 245 -8.09 -2.31 -14.46
C TYR A 245 -8.78 -2.95 -15.66
N GLU A 246 -10.06 -2.63 -15.93
CA GLU A 246 -10.77 -3.07 -17.13
C GLU A 246 -10.04 -2.68 -18.42
N VAL A 247 -9.54 -1.44 -18.48
CA VAL A 247 -8.74 -0.96 -19.62
C VAL A 247 -7.38 -1.67 -19.65
N ALA A 248 -6.67 -1.77 -18.52
CA ALA A 248 -5.34 -2.35 -18.43
C ALA A 248 -5.33 -3.85 -18.79
N ARG A 249 -6.31 -4.63 -18.33
CA ARG A 249 -6.42 -6.07 -18.61
C ARG A 249 -6.67 -6.37 -20.09
N SER A 250 -7.25 -5.42 -20.83
CA SER A 250 -7.42 -5.53 -22.29
C SER A 250 -6.10 -5.43 -23.08
N LEU A 251 -5.04 -4.90 -22.45
CA LEU A 251 -3.69 -4.84 -23.03
C LEU A 251 -2.90 -6.14 -22.83
N CYS A 252 -3.40 -7.07 -22.03
CA CYS A 252 -2.81 -8.39 -21.86
C CYS A 252 -3.10 -9.26 -23.09
N LYS A 253 -2.14 -10.09 -23.51
CA LYS A 253 -2.38 -11.08 -24.59
C LYS A 253 -3.59 -11.99 -24.31
N THR A 254 -3.76 -12.35 -23.05
CA THR A 254 -4.95 -13.02 -22.53
C THR A 254 -5.46 -12.18 -21.37
N PRO A 255 -6.69 -11.65 -21.44
CA PRO A 255 -7.22 -10.83 -20.36
C PRO A 255 -7.35 -11.65 -19.06
N PRO A 256 -6.68 -11.27 -17.96
CA PRO A 256 -6.81 -11.94 -16.67
C PRO A 256 -8.25 -11.91 -16.17
N VAL A 257 -8.73 -13.01 -15.59
CA VAL A 257 -10.08 -13.09 -14.97
C VAL A 257 -10.00 -12.61 -13.52
N LEU A 258 -8.99 -13.08 -12.79
CA LEU A 258 -8.68 -12.68 -11.42
C LEU A 258 -7.60 -11.60 -11.37
N SER A 259 -7.55 -10.85 -10.27
CA SER A 259 -6.51 -9.84 -10.02
C SER A 259 -5.10 -10.45 -9.86
N THR A 260 -5.02 -11.74 -9.54
CA THR A 260 -3.79 -12.52 -9.36
C THR A 260 -3.33 -13.22 -10.64
N ASP A 261 -4.13 -13.23 -11.71
CA ASP A 261 -3.79 -13.94 -12.94
C ASP A 261 -2.60 -13.28 -13.66
N ALA A 262 -1.78 -14.10 -14.30
CA ALA A 262 -0.66 -13.60 -15.09
C ALA A 262 -1.15 -12.76 -16.28
N CYS A 263 -0.50 -11.62 -16.50
CA CYS A 263 -0.75 -10.76 -17.65
C CYS A 263 0.55 -10.57 -18.45
N ALA A 264 0.60 -11.12 -19.65
CA ALA A 264 1.63 -10.77 -20.62
C ALA A 264 1.22 -9.45 -21.30
N LEU A 265 1.64 -8.32 -20.73
CA LEU A 265 1.38 -6.98 -21.29
C LEU A 265 1.93 -6.92 -22.73
N ASN A 266 1.09 -6.46 -23.66
CA ASN A 266 1.52 -6.24 -25.03
C ASN A 266 2.28 -4.91 -25.14
N ILE A 267 3.56 -4.92 -24.78
CA ILE A 267 4.43 -3.72 -24.81
C ILE A 267 4.84 -3.36 -26.26
N ALA A 268 4.66 -4.26 -27.22
CA ALA A 268 5.09 -4.11 -28.61
C ALA A 268 4.06 -3.45 -29.55
N MET A 269 2.98 -2.86 -29.02
CA MET A 269 1.98 -2.17 -29.84
C MET A 269 2.61 -0.93 -30.51
N LYS A 270 2.91 -1.03 -31.80
CA LYS A 270 3.31 0.09 -32.67
C LYS A 270 2.09 0.93 -33.03
#